data_AF-A0A3S3NZ35-F1
#
_entry.id   AF-A0A3S3NZ35-F1
#
_cell.length_a   1.000
_cell.length_b   1.000
_cell.length_c   1.000
_cell.angle_alpha   90.00
_cell.angle_beta   90.00
_cell.angle_gamma   90.00
#
_symmetry.space_group_name_H-M   'P 1'
#
loop_
_entity.id
_entity.type
_entity.pdbx_description
1 polymer ?
#
loop_
_entity_poly.entity_id
_entity_poly.type
_entity_poly.pdbx_seq_one_letter_code
_entity_poly.pdbx_strand_id
1 'polypeptide(L)'
;MATSAGAQQQGGGGGDGGGAKPGKRKPVFTKVDQLKPGTNGHTLTVNVVSSKTVLQKGRAASSHLRQTRIAECLIGDETGTIVFTARNEQVDLMKPDTTVILRNAKIDMFKGSMRLAVDKWGRVEVTEPAKFVVKEDNNLSLIEYELVNVVDE
;
A
#
# COMPACT_ATOMS: atom_id res chain seq x y z
N MET A 1 28.54 -36.61 65.81
CA MET A 1 28.26 -35.25 66.32
C MET A 1 27.80 -34.45 65.11
N ALA A 2 26.56 -33.99 64.93
CA ALA A 2 25.49 -33.58 65.87
C ALA A 2 25.91 -32.40 66.77
N THR A 3 25.11 -31.34 66.98
CA THR A 3 23.76 -31.00 66.44
C THR A 3 23.87 -30.08 65.18
N SER A 4 23.02 -29.13 64.74
CA SER A 4 21.79 -28.42 65.22
C SER A 4 20.89 -27.98 64.04
N ALA A 5 19.77 -27.28 64.29
CA ALA A 5 18.89 -26.65 63.28
C ALA A 5 18.50 -25.19 63.68
N GLY A 6 17.99 -24.37 62.75
CA GLY A 6 17.39 -23.06 63.09
C GLY A 6 17.05 -22.08 61.94
N ALA A 7 15.75 -21.77 61.80
CA ALA A 7 15.14 -20.50 61.35
C ALA A 7 15.53 -19.80 60.00
N GLN A 8 14.77 -20.12 58.94
CA GLN A 8 13.76 -19.21 58.32
C GLN A 8 14.06 -17.71 58.06
N GLN A 9 14.02 -17.29 56.79
CA GLN A 9 13.41 -16.00 56.37
C GLN A 9 12.72 -16.11 54.98
N GLN A 10 11.89 -15.13 54.62
CA GLN A 10 10.96 -15.13 53.47
C GLN A 10 11.41 -14.21 52.31
N GLY A 11 10.83 -14.42 51.12
CA GLY A 11 10.92 -13.53 49.95
C GLY A 11 11.57 -14.19 48.74
N GLY A 12 11.09 -14.01 47.50
CA GLY A 12 9.93 -13.26 47.03
C GLY A 12 9.52 -13.71 45.62
N GLY A 13 8.34 -13.29 45.14
CA GLY A 13 7.78 -13.76 43.86
C GLY A 13 8.39 -13.13 42.61
N GLY A 14 8.29 -13.83 41.49
CA GLY A 14 8.81 -13.44 40.18
C GLY A 14 9.10 -14.70 39.35
N GLY A 15 8.18 -15.26 38.57
CA GLY A 15 6.99 -14.67 37.97
C GLY A 15 7.20 -14.69 36.46
N ASP A 16 6.71 -15.76 35.80
CA ASP A 16 7.00 -15.98 34.38
C ASP A 16 6.46 -14.82 33.54
N GLY A 17 7.39 -14.16 32.84
CA GLY A 17 7.20 -12.83 32.27
C GLY A 17 7.70 -12.73 30.84
N GLY A 18 7.71 -13.84 30.11
CA GLY A 18 8.12 -13.95 28.71
C GLY A 18 7.16 -13.24 27.75
N GLY A 19 7.01 -11.93 27.90
CA GLY A 19 6.10 -11.07 27.13
C GLY A 19 6.42 -11.04 25.64
N ALA A 20 5.91 -12.03 24.91
CA ALA A 20 6.07 -12.15 23.47
C ALA A 20 5.49 -10.90 22.78
N LYS A 21 6.37 -10.13 22.12
CA LYS A 21 5.99 -8.93 21.36
C LYS A 21 4.89 -9.31 20.36
N PRO A 22 3.72 -8.62 20.34
CA PRO A 22 2.59 -9.00 19.50
C PRO A 22 3.01 -9.23 18.04
N GLY A 23 2.79 -10.44 17.54
CA GLY A 23 3.16 -10.82 16.18
C GLY A 23 2.50 -9.90 15.17
N LYS A 24 3.29 -9.27 14.29
CA LYS A 24 2.76 -8.37 13.26
C LYS A 24 1.74 -9.13 12.40
N ARG A 25 0.50 -8.65 12.36
CA ARG A 25 -0.58 -9.27 11.57
C ARG A 25 -0.10 -9.42 10.13
N LYS A 26 -0.30 -10.60 9.53
CA LYS A 26 0.07 -10.85 8.13
C LYS A 26 -0.65 -9.83 7.23
N PRO A 27 0.03 -9.24 6.23
CA PRO A 27 -0.64 -8.35 5.28
C PRO A 27 -1.70 -9.14 4.51
N VAL A 28 -2.93 -8.62 4.49
CA VAL A 28 -3.99 -9.11 3.62
C VAL A 28 -3.78 -8.48 2.25
N PHE A 29 -3.80 -9.28 1.19
CA PHE A 29 -3.74 -8.80 -0.18
C PHE A 29 -5.17 -8.65 -0.73
N THR A 30 -5.46 -7.49 -1.29
CA THR A 30 -6.71 -7.13 -1.95
C THR A 30 -6.53 -7.29 -3.46
N LYS A 31 -7.60 -7.64 -4.19
CA LYS A 31 -7.62 -7.64 -5.66
C LYS A 31 -8.12 -6.32 -6.22
N VAL A 32 -7.83 -6.04 -7.50
CA VAL A 32 -8.27 -4.79 -8.14
C VAL A 32 -9.80 -4.68 -8.14
N ASP A 33 -10.54 -5.74 -8.48
CA ASP A 33 -12.01 -5.78 -8.47
C ASP A 33 -12.68 -5.48 -7.12
N GLN A 34 -11.96 -5.66 -6.01
CA GLN A 34 -12.44 -5.42 -4.64
C GLN A 34 -12.28 -3.96 -4.18
N LEU A 35 -11.64 -3.11 -4.99
CA LEU A 35 -11.44 -1.70 -4.68
C LEU A 35 -12.76 -0.90 -4.78
N LYS A 36 -13.00 0.00 -3.82
CA LYS A 36 -14.24 0.80 -3.73
C LYS A 36 -13.95 2.28 -3.45
N PRO A 37 -14.82 3.23 -3.85
CA PRO A 37 -14.65 4.65 -3.58
C PRO A 37 -14.36 4.94 -2.10
N GLY A 38 -13.44 5.87 -1.85
CA GLY A 38 -13.05 6.30 -0.49
C GLY A 38 -12.23 5.30 0.35
N THR A 39 -12.02 4.06 -0.11
CA THR A 39 -11.32 3.03 0.69
C THR A 39 -9.79 3.17 0.69
N ASN A 40 -9.16 2.72 1.78
CA ASN A 40 -7.73 2.87 2.05
C ASN A 40 -7.11 1.66 2.79
N GLY A 41 -5.79 1.66 2.94
CA GLY A 41 -5.04 0.60 3.63
C GLY A 41 -4.70 -0.61 2.76
N HIS A 42 -5.05 -0.58 1.48
CA HIS A 42 -4.95 -1.73 0.56
C HIS A 42 -3.50 -2.19 0.37
N THR A 43 -3.32 -3.50 0.17
CA THR A 43 -2.08 -4.07 -0.32
C THR A 43 -2.38 -4.92 -1.54
N LEU A 44 -1.77 -4.63 -2.70
CA LEU A 44 -2.01 -5.36 -3.95
C LEU A 44 -0.67 -5.77 -4.58
N THR A 45 -0.67 -6.87 -5.33
CA THR A 45 0.38 -7.22 -6.29
C THR A 45 -0.18 -7.00 -7.68
N VAL A 46 0.43 -6.14 -8.48
CA VAL A 46 -0.07 -5.74 -9.80
C VAL A 46 1.08 -5.70 -10.82
N ASN A 47 0.75 -5.93 -12.10
CA ASN A 47 1.66 -5.66 -13.21
C ASN A 47 1.37 -4.26 -13.78
N VAL A 48 2.42 -3.59 -14.25
CA VAL A 48 2.31 -2.29 -14.93
C VAL A 48 2.14 -2.51 -16.43
N VAL A 49 0.94 -2.21 -16.94
CA VAL A 49 0.60 -2.33 -18.37
C VAL A 49 1.20 -1.16 -19.16
N SER A 50 1.07 0.06 -18.64
CA SER A 50 1.66 1.24 -19.26
C SER A 50 1.99 2.32 -18.24
N SER A 51 2.88 3.24 -18.61
CA SER A 51 3.32 4.34 -17.75
C SER A 51 3.59 5.60 -18.56
N LYS A 52 2.97 6.71 -18.16
CA LYS A 52 3.03 8.00 -18.87
C LYS A 52 3.34 9.12 -17.90
N THR A 53 4.54 9.70 -18.00
CA THR A 53 4.88 10.92 -17.26
C THR A 53 3.97 12.07 -17.70
N VAL A 54 3.16 12.59 -16.78
CA VAL A 54 2.22 13.70 -17.04
C VAL A 54 2.70 15.03 -16.48
N LEU A 55 3.63 15.02 -15.53
CA LEU A 55 4.26 16.23 -14.99
C LEU A 55 5.71 15.95 -14.61
N GLN A 56 6.64 16.75 -15.14
CA GLN A 56 8.06 16.72 -14.77
C GLN A 56 8.54 18.17 -14.58
N LYS A 57 8.53 18.64 -13.34
CA LYS A 57 8.87 20.03 -13.00
C LYS A 57 10.15 20.09 -12.16
N GLY A 58 11.27 20.25 -12.86
CA GLY A 58 12.55 20.70 -12.30
C GLY A 58 12.99 22.00 -12.99
N ARG A 59 13.54 22.95 -12.23
CA ARG A 59 14.27 24.10 -12.78
C ARG A 59 15.75 23.93 -12.47
N ALA A 60 16.61 24.21 -13.44
CA ALA A 60 18.06 24.04 -13.36
C ALA A 60 18.77 25.14 -12.52
N ALA A 61 18.19 25.51 -11.36
CA ALA A 61 18.57 26.71 -10.61
C ALA A 61 18.63 26.54 -9.08
N SER A 62 18.23 25.40 -8.50
CA SER A 62 18.45 25.12 -7.08
C SER A 62 18.34 23.62 -6.77
N SER A 63 19.30 23.09 -6.02
CA SER A 63 19.30 21.72 -5.49
C SER A 63 18.23 21.48 -4.41
N HIS A 64 17.68 22.55 -3.82
CA HIS A 64 16.73 22.45 -2.70
C HIS A 64 15.25 22.39 -3.13
N LEU A 65 14.93 22.67 -4.40
CA LEU A 65 13.57 22.48 -4.91
C LEU A 65 13.34 20.99 -5.23
N ARG A 66 12.54 20.33 -4.39
CA ARG A 66 12.06 18.95 -4.59
C ARG A 66 11.48 18.80 -6.00
N GLN A 67 12.18 18.05 -6.86
CA GLN A 67 11.76 17.81 -8.24
C GLN A 67 10.43 17.07 -8.24
N THR A 68 9.35 17.74 -8.65
CA THR A 68 8.03 17.11 -8.70
C THR A 68 7.92 16.32 -10.01
N ARG A 69 7.85 14.99 -9.90
CA ARG A 69 7.56 14.09 -11.01
C ARG A 69 6.25 13.36 -10.73
N ILE A 70 5.38 13.25 -11.73
CA ILE A 70 4.12 12.51 -11.66
C ILE A 70 3.95 11.72 -12.96
N ALA A 71 3.64 10.44 -12.84
CA ALA A 71 3.19 9.60 -13.94
C ALA A 71 1.81 9.02 -13.65
N GLU A 72 1.01 8.89 -14.70
CA GLU A 72 -0.20 8.07 -14.71
C GLU A 72 0.18 6.71 -15.28
N CYS A 73 -0.07 5.64 -14.53
CA CYS A 73 0.31 4.28 -14.91
C CYS A 73 -0.94 3.41 -14.94
N LEU A 74 -1.19 2.71 -16.05
CA LEU A 74 -2.21 1.65 -16.06
C LEU A 74 -1.59 0.41 -15.38
N ILE A 75 -2.22 -0.04 -14.30
CA ILE A 75 -1.82 -1.22 -13.54
C ILE A 75 -2.99 -2.20 -13.44
N GLY A 76 -2.70 -3.48 -13.22
CA GLY A 76 -3.76 -4.44 -12.95
C GLY A 76 -3.29 -5.81 -12.48
N ASP A 77 -4.26 -6.65 -12.19
CA ASP A 77 -4.11 -8.08 -11.88
C ASP A 77 -5.11 -8.90 -12.73
N GLU A 78 -5.32 -10.18 -12.43
CA GLU A 78 -6.26 -11.05 -13.15
C GLU A 78 -7.74 -10.68 -12.98
N THR A 79 -8.06 -9.71 -12.11
CA THR A 79 -9.44 -9.28 -11.81
C THR A 79 -9.81 -7.96 -12.48
N GLY A 80 -8.85 -7.08 -12.73
CA GLY A 80 -9.07 -5.81 -13.43
C GLY A 80 -7.85 -4.90 -13.51
N THR A 81 -8.07 -3.70 -14.05
CA THR A 81 -7.10 -2.60 -14.09
C THR A 81 -7.60 -1.34 -13.39
N ILE A 82 -6.66 -0.49 -12.98
CA ILE A 82 -6.92 0.85 -12.42
C ILE A 82 -5.75 1.78 -12.77
N VAL A 83 -6.00 3.09 -12.86
CA VAL A 83 -4.96 4.10 -13.05
C VAL A 83 -4.29 4.42 -11.71
N PHE A 84 -2.99 4.14 -11.61
CA PHE A 84 -2.13 4.53 -10.50
C PHE A 84 -1.49 5.89 -10.75
N THR A 85 -1.44 6.73 -9.71
CA THR A 85 -0.74 8.03 -9.74
C THR A 85 0.62 7.92 -9.05
N ALA A 86 1.65 7.58 -9.82
CA ALA A 86 3.03 7.47 -9.35
C ALA A 86 3.63 8.86 -9.10
N ARG A 87 4.35 9.05 -7.98
CA ARG A 87 4.97 10.34 -7.60
C ARG A 87 6.46 10.21 -7.27
N ASN A 88 7.25 11.17 -7.75
CA ASN A 88 8.69 11.30 -7.51
C ASN A 88 9.46 10.00 -7.86
N GLU A 89 10.20 9.42 -6.92
CA GLU A 89 10.95 8.16 -7.08
C GLU A 89 10.08 6.97 -7.54
N GLN A 90 8.77 6.97 -7.25
CA GLN A 90 7.86 5.92 -7.72
C GLN A 90 7.79 5.86 -9.25
N VAL A 91 8.00 6.99 -9.94
CA VAL A 91 8.01 7.04 -11.42
C VAL A 91 9.13 6.18 -12.01
N ASP A 92 10.25 6.00 -11.30
CA ASP A 92 11.37 5.17 -11.74
C ASP A 92 11.14 3.66 -11.50
N LEU A 93 10.19 3.32 -10.62
CA LEU A 93 9.77 1.96 -10.31
C LEU A 93 8.63 1.49 -11.23
N MET A 94 7.67 2.38 -11.53
CA MET A 94 6.49 2.10 -12.34
C MET A 94 6.80 2.12 -13.84
N LYS A 95 7.66 1.20 -14.29
CA LYS A 95 7.94 0.94 -15.71
C LYS A 95 6.98 -0.13 -16.25
N PRO A 96 6.61 -0.10 -17.55
CA PRO A 96 5.87 -1.21 -18.18
C PRO A 96 6.54 -2.57 -17.96
N ASP A 97 5.74 -3.62 -17.99
CA ASP A 97 6.14 -5.04 -17.84
C ASP A 97 6.77 -5.40 -16.47
N THR A 98 6.73 -4.50 -15.49
CA THR A 98 7.18 -4.79 -14.11
C THR A 98 6.02 -5.25 -13.22
N THR A 99 6.29 -6.19 -12.33
CA THR A 99 5.41 -6.54 -11.21
C THR A 99 5.80 -5.73 -9.98
N VAL A 100 4.82 -5.09 -9.35
CA VAL A 100 5.01 -4.31 -8.12
C VAL A 100 4.01 -4.70 -7.03
N ILE A 101 4.46 -4.64 -5.78
CA ILE A 101 3.61 -4.69 -4.60
C ILE A 101 3.39 -3.25 -4.12
N LEU A 102 2.12 -2.83 -4.12
CA LEU A 102 1.68 -1.57 -3.55
C LEU A 102 1.21 -1.84 -2.13
N ARG A 103 1.82 -1.19 -1.13
CA ARG A 103 1.47 -1.37 0.30
C ARG A 103 0.88 -0.10 0.88
N ASN A 104 -0.20 -0.24 1.66
CA ASN A 104 -0.97 0.89 2.22
C ASN A 104 -1.33 1.92 1.12
N ALA A 105 -1.95 1.41 0.05
CA ALA A 105 -2.52 2.21 -1.00
C ALA A 105 -3.93 2.71 -0.62
N LYS A 106 -4.36 3.81 -1.24
CA LYS A 106 -5.69 4.39 -1.09
C LYS A 106 -6.33 4.64 -2.45
N ILE A 107 -7.65 4.68 -2.46
CA ILE A 107 -8.41 5.23 -3.57
C ILE A 107 -8.42 6.76 -3.45
N ASP A 108 -8.18 7.43 -4.58
CA ASP A 108 -8.21 8.87 -4.78
C ASP A 108 -9.30 9.14 -5.83
N MET A 109 -10.34 9.89 -5.49
CA MET A 109 -11.43 10.19 -6.44
C MET A 109 -11.00 11.36 -7.32
N PHE A 110 -10.98 11.17 -8.65
CA PHE A 110 -10.57 12.17 -9.61
C PHE A 110 -11.59 12.29 -10.73
N LYS A 111 -12.32 13.42 -10.75
CA LYS A 111 -13.41 13.70 -11.71
C LYS A 111 -14.44 12.57 -11.79
N GLY A 112 -14.99 12.14 -10.64
CA GLY A 112 -15.94 11.04 -10.54
C GLY A 112 -15.31 9.64 -10.60
N SER A 113 -14.20 9.45 -11.30
CA SER A 113 -13.55 8.13 -11.44
C SER A 113 -12.61 7.78 -10.29
N MET A 114 -12.45 6.48 -9.99
CA MET A 114 -11.45 6.00 -9.03
C MET A 114 -10.03 6.02 -9.63
N ARG A 115 -9.04 6.38 -8.82
CA ARG A 115 -7.60 6.17 -9.08
C ARG A 115 -6.93 5.56 -7.85
N LEU A 116 -5.83 4.85 -8.05
CA LEU A 116 -5.02 4.32 -6.95
C LEU A 116 -3.82 5.22 -6.66
N ALA A 117 -3.49 5.43 -5.40
CA ALA A 117 -2.29 6.14 -4.96
C ALA A 117 -1.69 5.50 -3.71
N VAL A 118 -0.37 5.61 -3.53
CA VAL A 118 0.30 5.23 -2.27
C VAL A 118 0.16 6.38 -1.26
N ASP A 119 -0.26 6.05 -0.04
CA ASP A 119 -0.34 7.00 1.09
C ASP A 119 1.05 7.32 1.68
N LYS A 120 1.14 8.37 2.51
CA LYS A 120 2.35 8.82 3.23
C LYS A 120 3.10 7.70 3.98
N TRP A 121 2.38 6.69 4.50
CA TRP A 121 2.98 5.54 5.21
C TRP A 121 3.12 4.29 4.34
N GLY A 122 2.64 4.35 3.09
CA GLY A 122 2.74 3.27 2.12
C GLY A 122 4.02 3.32 1.30
N ARG A 123 4.20 2.31 0.43
CA ARG A 123 5.34 2.21 -0.48
C ARG A 123 5.05 1.32 -1.69
N VAL A 124 5.88 1.49 -2.72
CA VAL A 124 5.98 0.62 -3.88
C VAL A 124 7.20 -0.28 -3.70
N GLU A 125 7.05 -1.58 -3.86
CA GLU A 125 8.15 -2.55 -3.91
C GLU A 125 8.12 -3.24 -5.28
N VAL A 126 9.23 -3.25 -6.02
CA VAL A 126 9.36 -4.12 -7.22
C VAL A 126 9.56 -5.56 -6.73
N THR A 127 8.95 -6.52 -7.40
CA THR A 127 9.00 -7.95 -7.01
C THR A 127 9.23 -8.85 -8.22
N GLU A 128 9.29 -10.17 -8.01
CA GLU A 128 9.44 -11.16 -9.07
C GLU A 128 8.22 -11.11 -10.03
N PRO A 129 8.41 -11.40 -11.34
CA PRO A 129 7.32 -11.40 -12.31
C PRO A 129 6.14 -12.30 -11.90
N ALA A 130 4.96 -11.70 -11.73
CA ALA A 130 3.75 -12.44 -11.39
C ALA A 130 3.25 -13.27 -12.58
N LYS A 131 2.77 -14.48 -12.29
CA LYS A 131 2.33 -15.47 -13.30
C LYS A 131 0.88 -15.27 -13.79
N PHE A 132 0.28 -14.10 -13.56
CA PHE A 132 -1.06 -13.76 -14.03
C PHE A 132 -1.01 -12.91 -15.30
N VAL A 133 -2.04 -13.05 -16.13
CA VAL A 133 -2.34 -12.10 -17.23
C VAL A 133 -3.23 -11.00 -16.65
N VAL A 134 -2.99 -9.75 -17.03
CA VAL A 134 -3.78 -8.61 -16.56
C VAL A 134 -5.12 -8.55 -17.29
N LYS A 135 -6.20 -8.31 -16.53
CA LYS A 135 -7.56 -8.17 -17.07
C LYS A 135 -7.85 -6.72 -17.47
N GLU A 136 -7.35 -6.30 -18.63
CA GLU A 136 -7.47 -4.93 -19.14
C GLU A 136 -8.91 -4.52 -19.48
N ASP A 137 -9.79 -5.48 -19.78
CA ASP A 137 -11.21 -5.26 -20.10
C ASP A 137 -12.06 -4.80 -18.89
N ASN A 138 -11.58 -4.96 -17.66
CA ASN A 138 -12.24 -4.46 -16.44
C ASN A 138 -11.48 -3.29 -15.82
N ASN A 139 -11.60 -2.08 -16.41
CA ASN A 139 -10.88 -0.89 -15.95
C ASN A 139 -11.72 -0.01 -15.01
N LEU A 140 -11.40 -0.05 -13.72
CA LEU A 140 -12.13 0.67 -12.67
C LEU A 140 -11.94 2.21 -12.71
N SER A 141 -10.97 2.70 -13.47
CA SER A 141 -10.78 4.13 -13.72
C SER A 141 -11.56 4.68 -14.92
N LEU A 142 -12.33 3.83 -15.61
CA LEU A 142 -13.34 4.24 -16.59
C LEU A 142 -14.76 4.29 -15.99
N ILE A 143 -14.94 3.82 -14.75
CA ILE A 143 -16.20 3.88 -14.03
C ILE A 143 -16.31 5.24 -13.33
N GLU A 144 -17.33 6.02 -13.69
CA GLU A 144 -17.68 7.26 -13.01
C GLU A 144 -18.64 6.99 -11.83
N TYR A 145 -18.40 7.63 -10.70
CA TYR A 145 -19.21 7.53 -9.48
C TYR A 145 -19.76 8.89 -9.09
N GLU A 146 -21.07 8.96 -8.86
CA GLU A 146 -21.74 10.13 -8.30
C GLU A 146 -21.76 10.06 -6.76
N LEU A 147 -21.62 11.20 -6.09
CA LEU A 147 -21.70 11.30 -4.63
C LEU A 147 -23.17 11.51 -4.21
N VAL A 148 -23.86 10.41 -3.93
CA VAL A 148 -25.22 10.45 -3.40
C VAL A 148 -25.20 10.82 -1.92
N ASN A 149 -25.55 12.06 -1.61
CA ASN A 149 -25.90 12.45 -0.23
C ASN A 149 -27.27 11.87 0.10
N VAL A 150 -27.30 10.80 0.89
CA VAL A 150 -28.54 10.36 1.54
C VAL A 150 -28.86 11.39 2.64
N VAL A 151 -29.98 12.07 2.47
CA VAL A 151 -30.63 12.80 3.56
C VAL A 151 -31.62 11.84 4.22
N ASP A 152 -31.35 11.49 5.48
CA ASP A 152 -32.34 10.80 6.32
C ASP A 152 -33.46 11.80 6.67
N GLU A 153 -34.72 11.37 6.54
CA GLU A 153 -35.95 12.14 6.87
C GLU A 153 -36.32 12.06 8.37
#